data_AF-A0A1I3H4F2-F1
#
_entry.id   AF-A0A1I3H4F2-F1
#
_cell.length_a   1.000
_cell.length_b   1.000
_cell.length_c   1.000
_cell.angle_alpha   90.00
_cell.angle_beta   90.00
_cell.angle_gamma   90.00
#
_symmetry.space_group_name_H-M   'P 1'
#
loop_
_entity.id
_entity.type
_entity.pdbx_description
1 polymer ?
#
loop_
_entity_poly.entity_id
_entity_poly.type
_entity_poly.pdbx_seq_one_letter_code
_entity_poly.pdbx_strand_id
1 'polypeptide(L)'
;MVYCFSIGALRYQFNGLRELLAKASPARSGDCLAGVAAETYAERVAARMCLAEVPLARFLEELLIPYEEDEVTRLIIDTHDKQAFSEISL
;
A
#
# COMPACT_ATOMS: atom_id res chain seq x y z
N MET A 1 3.03 -10.20 -0.50
CA MET A 1 1.80 -10.79 0.06
C MET A 1 0.64 -10.46 -0.88
N VAL A 2 -0.49 -11.18 -0.88
CA VAL A 2 -1.68 -10.77 -1.67
C VAL A 2 -2.70 -10.16 -0.71
N TYR A 3 -3.17 -8.96 -1.05
CA TYR A 3 -4.21 -8.24 -0.30
C TYR A 3 -5.57 -8.49 -0.98
N CYS A 4 -6.63 -8.65 -0.20
CA CYS A 4 -7.96 -8.98 -0.72
C CYS A 4 -9.05 -8.18 -0.01
N PHE A 5 -10.05 -7.72 -0.76
CA PHE A 5 -11.25 -7.12 -0.18
C PHE A 5 -12.48 -7.52 -1.00
N SER A 6 -13.60 -7.77 -0.32
CA SER A 6 -14.84 -8.20 -0.99
C SER A 6 -15.93 -7.14 -0.83
N ILE A 7 -16.59 -6.80 -1.93
CA ILE A 7 -17.76 -5.91 -1.96
C ILE A 7 -18.91 -6.72 -2.55
N GLY A 8 -19.84 -7.15 -1.70
CA GLY A 8 -20.90 -8.07 -2.09
C GLY A 8 -20.32 -9.39 -2.61
N ALA A 9 -20.65 -9.75 -3.85
CA ALA A 9 -20.15 -10.97 -4.50
C ALA A 9 -18.81 -10.79 -5.25
N LEU A 10 -18.31 -9.55 -5.37
CA LEU A 10 -17.06 -9.26 -6.07
C LEU A 10 -15.89 -9.30 -5.09
N ARG A 11 -14.85 -10.05 -5.44
CA ARG A 11 -13.59 -10.12 -4.70
C ARG A 11 -12.49 -9.43 -5.49
N TYR A 12 -11.89 -8.41 -4.90
CA TYR A 12 -10.73 -7.68 -5.41
C TYR A 12 -9.45 -8.24 -4.80
N GLN A 13 -8.41 -8.33 -5.59
CA GLN A 13 -7.10 -8.80 -5.18
C GLN A 13 -6.04 -7.80 -5.64
N PHE A 14 -5.05 -7.53 -4.79
CA PHE A 14 -3.94 -6.63 -5.08
C PHE A 14 -2.62 -7.36 -4.78
N ASN A 15 -1.71 -7.39 -5.75
CA ASN A 15 -0.45 -8.13 -5.68
C ASN A 15 0.62 -7.31 -4.97
N GLY A 16 0.51 -7.27 -3.64
CA GLY A 16 1.44 -6.57 -2.78
C GLY A 16 1.04 -5.13 -2.49
N LEU A 17 1.79 -4.54 -1.57
CA LEU A 17 1.49 -3.22 -1.00
C LEU A 17 1.63 -2.11 -2.04
N ARG A 18 2.59 -2.26 -2.98
CA ARG A 18 2.80 -1.32 -4.09
C ARG A 18 1.53 -1.16 -4.94
N GLU A 19 0.94 -2.27 -5.38
CA GLU A 19 -0.28 -2.24 -6.19
C GLU A 19 -1.45 -1.69 -5.38
N LEU A 20 -1.62 -2.14 -4.13
CA LEU A 20 -2.67 -1.68 -3.24
C LEU A 20 -2.65 -0.15 -3.05
N LEU A 21 -1.47 0.42 -2.79
CA LEU A 21 -1.29 1.87 -2.61
C LEU A 21 -1.60 2.64 -3.90
N ALA A 22 -1.12 2.16 -5.04
CA ALA A 22 -1.38 2.80 -6.33
C ALA A 22 -2.87 2.79 -6.67
N LYS A 23 -3.55 1.66 -6.46
CA LYS A 23 -4.98 1.51 -6.74
C LYS A 23 -5.86 2.28 -5.75
N ALA A 24 -5.40 2.51 -4.52
CA ALA A 24 -6.11 3.30 -3.51
C ALA A 24 -6.03 4.83 -3.74
N SER A 25 -5.05 5.30 -4.52
CA SER A 25 -4.83 6.72 -4.76
C SER A 25 -6.04 7.39 -5.45
N PRO A 26 -6.28 8.70 -5.25
CA PRO A 26 -7.20 9.45 -6.09
C PRO A 26 -6.78 9.39 -7.57
N ALA A 27 -7.74 9.41 -8.50
CA ALA A 27 -7.42 9.46 -9.93
C ALA A 27 -6.50 10.64 -10.25
N ARG A 28 -5.32 10.32 -10.80
CA ARG A 28 -4.32 11.28 -11.27
C ARG A 28 -3.86 10.85 -12.65
N SER A 29 -3.71 11.80 -13.57
CA SER A 29 -3.28 11.51 -14.94
C SER A 29 -1.92 10.82 -15.00
N GLY A 30 -1.00 11.14 -14.08
CA GLY A 30 0.30 10.47 -13.98
C GLY A 30 0.19 8.98 -13.66
N ASP A 31 -0.62 8.62 -12.66
CA ASP A 31 -0.83 7.21 -12.28
C ASP A 31 -1.53 6.43 -13.39
N CYS A 32 -2.44 7.08 -14.14
CA CYS A 32 -3.06 6.51 -15.33
C CYS A 32 -2.03 6.28 -16.45
N LEU A 33 -1.16 7.26 -16.72
CA LEU A 33 -0.12 7.16 -17.74
C LEU A 33 0.91 6.07 -17.40
N ALA A 34 1.23 5.92 -16.11
CA ALA A 34 2.11 4.87 -15.61
C ALA A 34 1.43 3.48 -15.56
N GLY A 35 0.13 3.39 -15.82
CA GLY A 35 -0.62 2.12 -15.82
C GLY A 35 -0.86 1.53 -14.43
N VAL A 36 -0.76 2.33 -13.37
CA VAL A 36 -0.87 1.85 -11.97
C VAL A 36 -2.17 2.27 -11.29
N ALA A 37 -2.91 3.21 -11.86
CA ALA A 37 -4.19 3.67 -11.33
C ALA A 37 -5.25 2.54 -11.34
N ALA A 38 -6.23 2.65 -10.43
CA ALA A 38 -7.41 1.79 -10.48
C ALA A 38 -8.21 2.02 -11.76
N GLU A 39 -8.61 0.92 -12.39
CA GLU A 39 -9.39 0.89 -13.65
C GLU A 39 -10.82 1.36 -13.42
N THR A 40 -11.36 1.13 -12.23
CA THR A 40 -12.72 1.52 -11.87
C THR A 40 -12.80 2.22 -10.52
N TYR A 41 -13.86 3.00 -10.33
CA TYR A 41 -14.17 3.58 -9.02
C TYR A 41 -14.41 2.50 -7.95
N ALA A 42 -15.04 1.38 -8.32
CA ALA A 42 -15.30 0.28 -7.39
C ALA A 42 -13.99 -0.38 -6.92
N GLU A 43 -13.05 -0.64 -7.83
CA GLU A 43 -11.72 -1.16 -7.49
C GLU A 43 -10.97 -0.19 -6.58
N ARG A 44 -11.02 1.13 -6.86
CA ARG A 44 -10.39 2.14 -5.98
C ARG A 44 -10.96 2.12 -4.57
N VAL A 45 -12.29 2.02 -4.45
CA VAL A 45 -12.95 1.94 -3.14
C VAL A 45 -12.54 0.64 -2.44
N ALA A 46 -12.51 -0.48 -3.15
CA ALA A 46 -12.03 -1.75 -2.60
C ALA A 46 -10.58 -1.66 -2.12
N ALA A 47 -9.70 -1.02 -2.89
CA ALA A 47 -8.30 -0.80 -2.53
C ALA A 47 -8.18 0.07 -1.27
N ARG A 48 -8.96 1.16 -1.16
CA ARG A 48 -8.96 2.00 0.04
C ARG A 48 -9.46 1.26 1.28
N MET A 49 -10.53 0.48 1.15
CA MET A 49 -11.04 -0.32 2.26
C MET A 49 -10.04 -1.40 2.65
N CYS A 50 -9.44 -2.07 1.67
CA CYS A 50 -8.39 -3.05 1.92
C CYS A 50 -7.18 -2.42 2.63
N LEU A 51 -6.75 -1.23 2.19
CA LEU A 51 -5.63 -0.48 2.75
C LEU A 51 -5.91 -0.01 4.19
N ALA A 52 -7.15 0.33 4.51
CA ALA A 52 -7.55 0.74 5.85
C ALA A 52 -7.39 -0.39 6.89
N GLU A 53 -7.42 -1.65 6.45
CA GLU A 53 -7.22 -2.84 7.29
C GLU A 53 -5.75 -3.29 7.35
N VAL A 54 -4.82 -2.57 6.70
CA VAL A 54 -3.39 -2.91 6.72
C VAL A 54 -2.74 -2.35 7.98
N PRO A 55 -2.16 -3.18 8.86
CA PRO A 55 -1.42 -2.72 10.03
C PRO A 55 -0.27 -1.78 9.64
N LEU A 56 -0.03 -0.74 10.42
CA LEU A 56 1.03 0.24 10.11
C LEU A 56 2.41 -0.42 10.04
N ALA A 57 2.67 -1.46 10.84
CA ALA A 57 3.91 -2.23 10.80
C ALA A 57 4.22 -2.82 9.42
N ARG A 58 3.20 -3.10 8.59
CA ARG A 58 3.41 -3.67 7.24
C ARG A 58 4.22 -2.77 6.34
N PHE A 59 4.14 -1.46 6.51
CA PHE A 59 4.91 -0.49 5.73
C PHE A 59 6.41 -0.52 6.05
N LEU A 60 6.81 -1.13 7.18
CA LEU A 60 8.20 -1.34 7.56
C LEU A 60 8.72 -2.74 7.20
N GLU A 61 7.82 -3.67 6.86
CA GLU A 61 8.14 -5.05 6.51
C GLU A 61 8.12 -5.29 4.99
N GLU A 62 7.13 -4.72 4.29
CA GLU A 62 6.97 -4.81 2.84
C GLU A 62 7.40 -3.48 2.19
N LEU A 63 8.71 -3.28 2.12
CA LEU A 63 9.29 -2.07 1.54
C LEU A 63 8.97 -1.98 0.04
N LEU A 64 8.52 -0.81 -0.41
CA LEU A 64 8.17 -0.62 -1.82
C LEU A 64 9.40 -0.72 -2.72
N ILE A 65 10.53 -0.16 -2.29
CA ILE A 65 11.83 -0.32 -2.93
C ILE A 65 12.73 -1.08 -1.94
N PRO A 66 13.51 -2.09 -2.37
CA PRO A 66 14.37 -2.83 -1.46
C PRO A 66 15.35 -1.92 -0.71
N TYR A 67 15.58 -2.24 0.57
CA TYR A 67 16.46 -1.47 1.44
C TYR A 67 17.89 -1.35 0.87
N GLU A 68 18.38 -2.40 0.23
CA GLU A 68 19.71 -2.47 -0.37
C GLU A 68 19.84 -1.61 -1.63
N GLU A 69 18.74 -1.35 -2.33
CA GLU A 69 18.72 -0.68 -3.62
C GLU A 69 18.49 0.84 -3.52
N ASP A 70 18.03 1.35 -2.37
CA ASP A 70 17.56 2.75 -2.26
C ASP A 70 17.99 3.44 -0.95
N GLU A 71 18.74 4.53 -1.09
CA GLU A 71 19.24 5.32 0.05
C GLU A 71 18.13 6.00 0.86
N VAL A 72 17.03 6.38 0.21
CA VAL A 72 15.91 7.04 0.89
C VAL A 72 15.17 6.04 1.78
N THR A 73 14.99 4.82 1.31
CA THR A 73 14.40 3.70 2.05
C THR A 73 15.27 3.38 3.26
N ARG A 74 16.61 3.34 3.10
CA ARG A 74 17.53 3.19 4.24
C ARG A 74 17.34 4.29 5.28
N LEU A 75 17.35 5.54 4.83
CA LEU A 75 17.16 6.69 5.73
C LEU A 75 15.83 6.60 6.49
N ILE A 76 14.73 6.28 5.82
CA ILE A 76 13.41 6.12 6.44
C ILE A 76 13.44 5.04 7.53
N ILE A 77 14.02 3.87 7.23
CA ILE A 77 14.03 2.72 8.14
C ILE A 77 15.02 2.92 9.31
N ASP A 78 16.21 3.46 9.04
CA ASP A 78 17.25 3.65 10.06
C ASP A 78 16.93 4.77 11.05
N THR A 79 16.15 5.76 10.63
CA THR A 79 15.72 6.87 11.49
C THR A 79 14.35 6.66 12.13
N HIS A 80 13.69 5.54 11.84
CA HIS A 80 12.39 5.21 12.41
C HIS A 80 12.50 4.84 13.90
N ASP A 81 11.78 5.57 14.76
CA ASP A 81 11.68 5.26 16.19
C ASP A 81 10.72 4.09 16.45
N LYS A 82 11.29 2.90 16.57
CA LYS A 82 10.55 1.65 16.83
C LYS A 82 9.81 1.67 18.18
N GLN A 83 10.34 2.37 19.17
CA GLN A 83 9.75 2.39 20.51
C GLN A 83 8.49 3.25 20.50
N ALA A 84 8.59 4.47 19.97
CA ALA A 84 7.44 5.36 19.81
C ALA A 84 6.36 4.76 18.90
N PHE A 85 6.75 4.01 17.87
CA PHE A 85 5.81 3.40 16.93
C PHE A 85 5.07 2.17 17.49
N SER A 86 5.63 1.51 18.51
CA SER A 86 5.12 0.23 19.00
C SER A 86 3.63 0.27 19.40
N GLU A 87 3.18 1.38 20.00
CA GLU A 87 1.81 1.57 20.49
C GLU A 87 0.76 1.66 19.37
N ILE A 88 1.17 2.02 18.14
CA ILE A 88 0.27 2.23 16.99
C ILE A 88 0.54 1.26 15.83
N SER A 89 1.46 0.31 16.04
CA SER A 89 2.00 -0.51 14.96
C SER A 89 1.01 -1.54 14.38
N LEU A 90 -0.03 -1.90 15.14
CA LEU A 90 -1.01 -2.95 14.80
C LEU A 90 -2.35 -2.38 14.32
#